data_AF-A0A672QA60-F1
#
_entry.id   AF-A0A672QA60-F1
#
_cell.length_a   1.000
_cell.length_b   1.000
_cell.length_c   1.000
_cell.angle_alpha   90.00
_cell.angle_beta   90.00
_cell.angle_gamma   90.00
#
_symmetry.space_group_name_H-M   'P 1'
#
loop_
_entity.id
_entity.type
_entity.pdbx_description
1 polymer ?
#
loop_
_entity_poly.entity_id
_entity_poly.type
_entity_poly.pdbx_seq_one_letter_code
_entity_poly.pdbx_strand_id
1 'polypeptide(L)'
;MRSWTLCERNMILVILILLALFVVGAMGGKYSKELNEQKASDKNNNQVEFRIAKLNQVWEKAIRMQLAPVRLSELHSDLKIQEKDELQWKKLKAEGMDEDGEREAKLRRNFNIILAKYGMDGKKDTRTLDSNRLKDHDVKEGDTFDDPKLDKLWNKAKTSGKFSDEELQTLQREFQHHKDKINEYNIVMDTVSRTEEIHKNVISPLEGDMKEHVLHQKHSDLKQRMRNLNQGFERLRKITHEGYSADSEFKEPRVIELWEMAKRSNLSEDELDSLKEELGHFETKVEKHQHYQEQLELSHQKLKHVEALGDKDHIMRNKEKYNTLAEKAREMGYKMKKHLQDLTNKISRNGLQHNEL
;
A
#
# COMPACT_ATOMS: atom_id res chain seq x y z
N MET A 1 19.56 -13.45 89.27
CA MET A 1 19.68 -14.53 88.26
C MET A 1 18.81 -14.19 87.06
N ARG A 2 19.48 -13.93 85.92
CA ARG A 2 19.07 -14.17 84.53
C ARG A 2 17.58 -13.95 84.13
N SER A 3 17.30 -12.80 83.52
CA SER A 3 16.15 -12.63 82.60
C SER A 3 16.40 -11.59 81.51
N TRP A 4 17.55 -11.65 80.82
CA TRP A 4 17.86 -10.78 79.67
C TRP A 4 18.24 -11.57 78.40
N THR A 5 18.08 -12.89 78.42
CA THR A 5 18.62 -13.76 77.35
C THR A 5 17.70 -13.96 76.16
N LEU A 6 16.41 -13.57 76.24
CA LEU A 6 15.44 -13.82 75.16
C LEU A 6 15.31 -12.63 74.19
N CYS A 7 15.38 -11.39 74.70
CA CYS A 7 15.22 -10.19 73.89
C CYS A 7 16.45 -9.91 73.01
N GLU A 8 17.67 -10.11 73.55
CA GLU A 8 18.90 -10.00 72.76
C GLU A 8 18.99 -11.09 71.67
N ARG A 9 18.58 -12.33 71.98
CA ARG A 9 18.55 -13.42 71.00
C ARG A 9 17.58 -13.14 69.85
N ASN A 10 16.40 -12.57 70.13
CA ASN A 10 15.44 -12.22 69.10
C ASN A 10 15.91 -11.02 68.27
N MET A 11 16.58 -10.03 68.88
CA MET A 11 17.14 -8.91 68.13
C MET A 11 18.28 -9.37 67.20
N ILE A 12 19.15 -10.27 67.67
CA ILE A 12 20.22 -10.86 66.86
C ILE A 12 19.65 -11.70 65.72
N LEU A 13 18.58 -12.47 65.95
CA LEU A 13 17.88 -13.23 64.91
C LEU A 13 17.26 -12.32 63.85
N VAL A 14 16.63 -11.21 64.23
CA VAL A 14 16.06 -10.24 63.29
C VAL A 14 17.15 -9.55 62.48
N ILE A 15 18.28 -9.20 63.10
CA ILE A 15 19.44 -8.62 62.40
C ILE A 15 20.06 -9.63 61.43
N LEU A 16 20.17 -10.90 61.81
CA LEU A 16 20.65 -11.98 60.93
C LEU A 16 19.69 -12.24 59.76
N ILE A 17 18.37 -12.16 59.97
CA ILE A 17 17.37 -12.29 58.90
C ILE A 17 17.44 -11.08 57.95
N LEU A 18 17.60 -9.87 58.48
CA LEU A 18 17.74 -8.66 57.66
C LEU A 18 19.05 -8.65 56.87
N LEU A 19 20.16 -9.14 57.45
CA LEU A 19 21.43 -9.33 56.74
C LEU A 19 21.31 -10.42 55.66
N ALA A 20 20.61 -11.52 55.93
CA ALA A 20 20.35 -12.57 54.94
C ALA A 20 19.50 -12.05 53.77
N LEU A 21 18.50 -11.21 54.03
CA LEU A 21 17.68 -10.58 52.98
C LEU A 21 18.47 -9.53 52.18
N PHE A 22 19.41 -8.82 52.81
CA PHE A 22 20.30 -7.88 52.11
C PHE A 22 21.30 -8.58 51.19
N VAL A 23 21.83 -9.74 51.59
CA VAL A 23 22.74 -10.55 50.74
C VAL A 23 22.00 -11.14 49.53
N VAL A 24 20.74 -11.56 49.69
CA VAL A 24 19.90 -12.02 48.56
C VAL A 24 19.52 -10.88 47.62
N GLY A 25 19.31 -9.66 48.15
CA GLY A 25 19.03 -8.46 47.34
C GLY A 25 20.24 -7.93 46.54
N ALA A 26 21.47 -8.19 47.00
CA ALA A 26 22.69 -7.74 46.35
C ALA A 26 23.21 -8.68 45.25
N MET A 27 22.69 -9.91 45.14
CA MET A 27 23.02 -10.86 44.07
C MET A 27 22.11 -10.78 42.84
N GLY A 28 21.17 -9.82 42.82
CA GLY A 28 20.35 -9.49 41.65
C GLY A 28 21.06 -8.59 40.62
N GLY A 29 22.33 -8.85 40.33
CA GLY A 29 23.05 -8.19 39.23
C GLY A 29 22.40 -8.55 37.90
N LYS A 30 21.89 -7.55 37.17
CA LYS A 30 21.16 -7.68 35.88
C LYS A 30 21.96 -8.27 34.71
N TYR A 31 23.11 -8.89 34.95
CA TYR A 31 23.89 -9.63 33.97
C TYR A 31 24.55 -10.82 34.67
N SER A 32 23.80 -11.91 34.83
CA SER A 32 24.38 -13.16 35.34
C SER A 32 25.21 -13.82 34.24
N LYS A 33 26.53 -13.80 34.42
CA LYS A 33 27.54 -14.41 33.55
C LYS A 33 27.37 -15.93 33.43
N GLU A 34 26.65 -16.54 34.38
CA GLU A 34 26.41 -17.98 34.49
C GLU A 34 25.48 -18.54 33.40
N LEU A 35 24.62 -17.70 32.79
CA LEU A 35 23.80 -18.12 31.64
C LEU A 35 24.59 -18.23 30.32
N ASN A 36 25.81 -17.70 30.25
CA ASN A 36 26.68 -17.82 29.08
C ASN A 36 27.55 -19.10 29.10
N GLU A 37 27.68 -19.78 30.25
CA GLU A 37 28.59 -20.93 30.39
C GLU A 37 27.88 -22.29 30.45
N GLN A 38 26.56 -22.34 30.67
CA GLN A 38 25.79 -23.58 30.63
C GLN A 38 25.13 -23.82 29.27
N LYS A 39 25.88 -24.46 28.35
CA LYS A 39 25.47 -25.62 27.52
C LYS A 39 26.49 -25.89 26.41
N ALA A 40 27.59 -26.53 26.78
CA ALA A 40 28.46 -27.26 25.85
C ALA A 40 28.15 -28.78 25.82
N SER A 41 26.95 -29.18 26.25
CA SER A 41 26.52 -30.57 26.22
C SER A 41 24.99 -30.62 26.18
N ASP A 42 24.42 -30.59 24.99
CA ASP A 42 23.31 -31.48 24.60
C ASP A 42 22.97 -31.27 23.13
N LYS A 43 23.21 -32.32 22.35
CA LYS A 43 22.85 -32.43 20.94
C LYS A 43 21.32 -32.45 20.83
N ASN A 44 20.72 -31.28 20.62
CA ASN A 44 19.46 -31.19 19.90
C ASN A 44 19.54 -29.99 18.96
N ASN A 45 19.08 -30.20 17.73
CA ASN A 45 19.44 -29.45 16.53
C ASN A 45 18.85 -28.02 16.43
N ASN A 46 18.95 -27.21 17.49
CA ASN A 46 18.69 -25.78 17.45
C ASN A 46 20.02 -25.04 17.53
N GLN A 47 20.69 -24.89 16.40
CA GLN A 47 21.75 -23.90 16.27
C GLN A 47 21.16 -22.52 16.60
N VAL A 48 21.76 -21.86 17.60
CA VAL A 48 21.49 -20.48 17.93
C VAL A 48 21.95 -19.63 16.74
N GLU A 49 21.05 -19.33 15.82
CA GLU A 49 21.36 -18.67 14.53
C GLU A 49 21.74 -17.20 14.71
N PHE A 50 21.20 -16.54 15.74
CA PHE A 50 21.47 -15.14 16.09
C PHE A 50 22.08 -15.02 17.50
N ARG A 51 23.01 -14.08 17.69
CA ARG A 51 23.57 -13.70 18.99
C ARG A 51 22.57 -12.98 19.89
N ILE A 52 21.50 -12.43 19.30
CA ILE A 52 20.45 -11.72 20.03
C ILE A 52 19.23 -12.62 20.25
N ALA A 53 18.88 -12.87 21.51
CA ALA A 53 17.79 -13.78 21.90
C ALA A 53 16.42 -13.43 21.29
N LYS A 54 16.07 -12.14 21.18
CA LYS A 54 14.80 -11.72 20.55
C LYS A 54 14.74 -12.06 19.06
N LEU A 55 15.87 -12.09 18.35
CA LEU A 55 15.91 -12.46 16.93
C LEU A 55 15.77 -13.98 16.76
N ASN A 56 16.36 -14.77 17.67
CA ASN A 56 16.11 -16.22 17.72
C ASN A 56 14.64 -16.55 17.97
N GLN A 57 13.97 -15.83 18.87
CA GLN A 57 12.53 -16.03 19.10
C GLN A 57 11.70 -15.78 17.83
N VAL A 58 12.04 -14.74 17.06
CA VAL A 58 11.36 -14.43 15.79
C VAL A 58 11.68 -15.50 14.74
N TRP A 59 12.93 -15.95 14.68
CA TRP A 59 13.38 -17.00 13.76
C TRP A 59 12.70 -18.34 14.03
N GLU A 60 12.66 -18.78 15.29
CA GLU A 60 11.95 -20.00 15.68
C GLU A 60 10.45 -19.88 15.43
N LYS A 61 9.86 -18.71 15.66
CA LYS A 61 8.44 -18.43 15.34
C LYS A 61 8.19 -18.54 13.84
N ALA A 62 9.07 -18.01 13.00
CA ALA A 62 8.98 -18.10 11.54
C ALA A 62 9.06 -19.54 11.03
N ILE A 63 9.95 -20.36 11.62
CA ILE A 63 10.06 -21.79 11.32
C ILE A 63 8.76 -22.52 11.72
N ARG A 64 8.22 -22.23 12.91
CA ARG A 64 6.94 -22.81 13.38
C ARG A 64 5.76 -22.41 12.51
N MET A 65 5.77 -21.20 11.93
CA MET A 65 4.73 -20.71 11.03
C MET A 65 4.83 -21.27 9.61
N GLN A 66 5.84 -22.10 9.29
CA GLN A 66 6.04 -22.72 7.97
C GLN A 66 5.97 -21.70 6.82
N LEU A 67 6.66 -20.56 6.96
CA LEU A 67 6.76 -19.57 5.90
C LEU A 67 7.39 -20.17 4.63
N ALA A 68 6.93 -19.72 3.47
CA ALA A 68 7.46 -20.15 2.18
C ALA A 68 9.00 -19.99 2.13
N PRO A 69 9.77 -20.93 1.55
CA PRO A 69 11.23 -20.93 1.60
C PRO A 69 11.89 -19.62 1.15
N VAL A 70 11.32 -18.97 0.13
CA VAL A 70 11.77 -17.65 -0.38
C VAL A 70 11.62 -16.56 0.69
N ARG A 71 10.44 -16.49 1.34
CA ARG A 71 10.17 -15.52 2.41
C ARG A 71 10.99 -15.78 3.66
N LEU A 72 11.30 -17.04 3.95
CA LEU A 72 12.15 -17.42 5.07
C LEU A 72 13.60 -16.96 4.85
N SER A 73 14.13 -17.06 3.62
CA SER A 73 15.45 -16.52 3.26
C SER A 73 15.51 -14.99 3.31
N GLU A 74 14.46 -14.31 2.87
CA GLU A 74 14.35 -12.85 2.98
C GLU A 74 14.29 -12.41 4.45
N LEU A 75 13.47 -13.08 5.27
CA LEU A 75 13.40 -12.81 6.70
C LEU A 75 14.75 -13.03 7.39
N HIS A 76 15.48 -14.10 7.05
CA HIS A 76 16.80 -14.37 7.60
C HIS A 76 17.77 -13.22 7.32
N SER A 77 17.73 -12.69 6.10
CA SER A 77 18.57 -11.57 5.67
C SER A 77 18.18 -10.28 6.41
N ASP A 78 16.88 -9.99 6.53
CA ASP A 78 16.34 -8.85 7.26
C ASP A 78 16.72 -8.92 8.77
N LEU A 79 16.64 -10.10 9.40
CA LEU A 79 17.04 -10.31 10.79
C LEU A 79 18.56 -10.17 11.01
N LYS A 80 19.40 -10.57 10.05
CA LYS A 80 20.85 -10.36 10.12
C LYS A 80 21.23 -8.88 10.05
N ILE A 81 20.53 -8.10 9.23
CA ILE A 81 20.74 -6.65 9.15
C ILE A 81 20.33 -6.01 10.48
N GLN A 82 19.15 -6.37 11.02
CA GLN A 82 18.70 -5.90 12.32
C GLN A 82 19.67 -6.26 13.46
N GLU A 83 20.27 -7.46 13.42
CA GLU A 83 21.27 -7.88 14.40
C GLU A 83 22.51 -6.99 14.40
N LYS A 84 23.02 -6.68 13.21
CA LYS A 84 24.18 -5.81 13.03
C LYS A 84 23.89 -4.41 13.58
N ASP A 85 22.75 -3.85 13.24
CA ASP A 85 22.36 -2.50 13.67
C ASP A 85 22.13 -2.44 15.18
N GLU A 86 21.55 -3.48 15.78
CA GLU A 86 21.38 -3.62 17.23
C GLU A 86 22.72 -3.68 17.97
N LEU A 87 23.68 -4.46 17.47
CA LEU A 87 25.02 -4.56 18.07
C LEU A 87 25.78 -3.24 17.95
N GLN A 88 25.68 -2.56 16.80
CA GLN A 88 26.28 -1.25 16.58
C GLN A 88 25.68 -0.19 17.51
N TRP A 89 24.36 -0.17 17.66
CA TRP A 89 23.70 0.74 18.58
C TRP A 89 24.06 0.46 20.04
N LYS A 90 24.13 -0.82 20.47
CA LYS A 90 24.59 -1.15 21.83
C LYS A 90 26.02 -0.66 22.09
N LYS A 91 26.90 -0.71 21.09
CA LYS A 91 28.25 -0.16 21.18
C LYS A 91 28.23 1.38 21.32
N LEU A 92 27.46 2.05 20.47
CA LEU A 92 27.31 3.51 20.49
C LEU A 92 26.65 4.03 21.77
N LYS A 93 25.70 3.27 22.33
CA LYS A 93 25.07 3.55 23.62
C LYS A 93 26.06 3.40 24.79
N ALA A 94 26.95 2.42 24.73
CA ALA A 94 28.02 2.26 25.72
C ALA A 94 29.04 3.42 25.66
N GLU A 95 29.21 4.03 24.49
CA GLU A 95 30.05 5.22 24.25
C GLU A 95 29.32 6.54 24.57
N GLY A 96 28.05 6.52 24.98
CA GLY A 96 27.27 7.71 25.39
C GLY A 96 26.79 8.61 24.24
N MET A 97 26.85 8.14 22.99
CA MET A 97 26.65 8.96 21.78
C MET A 97 25.21 8.93 21.23
N ASP A 98 24.21 8.61 22.06
CA ASP A 98 22.77 8.53 21.69
C ASP A 98 21.89 9.14 22.78
N GLU A 99 22.11 10.43 23.10
CA GLU A 99 21.33 11.14 24.14
C GLU A 99 19.88 11.43 23.72
N ASP A 100 19.62 11.60 22.41
CA ASP A 100 18.29 11.90 21.86
C ASP A 100 17.41 10.65 21.68
N GLY A 101 17.97 9.44 21.82
CA GLY A 101 17.25 8.16 21.66
C GLY A 101 16.69 7.91 20.26
N GLU A 102 17.06 8.72 19.27
CA GLU A 102 16.57 8.65 17.89
C GLU A 102 16.99 7.33 17.22
N ARG A 103 18.22 6.87 17.48
CA ARG A 103 18.73 5.61 16.92
C ARG A 103 18.04 4.40 17.54
N GLU A 104 17.77 4.44 18.85
CA GLU A 104 16.96 3.43 19.55
C GLU A 104 15.52 3.38 18.98
N ALA A 105 14.90 4.54 18.78
CA ALA A 105 13.55 4.64 18.21
C ALA A 105 13.50 4.10 16.78
N LYS A 106 14.51 4.41 15.94
CA LYS A 106 14.62 3.89 14.57
C LYS A 106 14.79 2.37 14.55
N LEU A 107 15.65 1.81 15.41
CA LEU A 107 15.82 0.36 15.54
C LEU A 107 14.55 -0.36 15.93
N ARG A 108 13.81 0.18 16.90
CA ARG A 108 12.51 -0.37 17.33
C ARG A 108 11.47 -0.29 16.22
N ARG A 109 11.40 0.83 15.48
CA ARG A 109 10.50 0.98 14.33
C ARG A 109 10.83 -0.02 13.22
N ASN A 110 12.11 -0.15 12.86
CA ASN A 110 12.56 -1.08 11.83
C ASN A 110 12.24 -2.54 12.21
N PHE A 111 12.47 -2.91 13.48
CA PHE A 111 12.11 -4.24 13.97
C PHE A 111 10.61 -4.52 13.86
N ASN A 112 9.76 -3.54 14.24
CA ASN A 112 8.31 -3.67 14.12
C ASN A 112 7.86 -3.76 12.65
N ILE A 113 8.52 -3.04 11.73
CA ILE A 113 8.25 -3.15 10.29
C ILE A 113 8.56 -4.56 9.79
N ILE A 114 9.68 -5.16 10.20
CA ILE A 114 10.03 -6.55 9.87
C ILE A 114 8.96 -7.50 10.42
N LEU A 115 8.58 -7.36 11.69
CA LEU A 115 7.53 -8.19 12.28
C LEU A 115 6.19 -8.05 11.55
N ALA A 116 5.79 -6.85 11.14
CA ALA A 116 4.56 -6.61 10.38
C ALA A 116 4.64 -7.19 8.96
N LYS A 117 5.77 -7.00 8.25
CA LYS A 117 6.01 -7.53 6.89
C LYS A 117 5.78 -9.04 6.79
N TYR A 118 6.13 -9.76 7.85
CA TYR A 118 6.02 -11.23 7.91
C TYR A 118 4.87 -11.73 8.80
N GLY A 119 3.96 -10.86 9.26
CA GLY A 119 2.78 -11.26 10.04
C GLY A 119 3.08 -11.79 11.45
N MET A 120 4.21 -11.39 12.04
CA MET A 120 4.69 -11.87 13.35
C MET A 120 4.49 -10.87 14.50
N ASP A 121 3.90 -9.69 14.26
CA ASP A 121 3.74 -8.56 15.20
C ASP A 121 2.88 -8.84 16.45
N GLY A 122 2.33 -10.04 16.63
CA GLY A 122 1.63 -10.44 17.86
C GLY A 122 0.29 -9.74 18.10
N LYS A 123 0.07 -8.59 17.46
CA LYS A 123 -1.24 -8.13 17.04
C LYS A 123 -1.74 -9.15 16.02
N LYS A 124 -2.46 -10.18 16.52
CA LYS A 124 -3.64 -10.67 15.81
C LYS A 124 -4.28 -9.41 15.24
N ASP A 125 -4.44 -9.31 13.92
CA ASP A 125 -5.04 -8.15 13.26
C ASP A 125 -6.28 -7.69 14.06
N THR A 126 -6.06 -6.75 14.97
CA THR A 126 -7.05 -5.87 15.56
C THR A 126 -7.06 -4.59 14.74
N ARG A 127 -6.62 -4.68 13.47
CA ARG A 127 -7.51 -4.27 12.40
C ARG A 127 -8.75 -5.16 12.55
N THR A 128 -9.64 -4.77 13.46
CA THR A 128 -11.03 -5.01 13.16
C THR A 128 -11.19 -4.45 11.74
N LEU A 129 -11.34 -5.35 10.79
CA LEU A 129 -12.28 -5.10 9.72
C LEU A 129 -13.62 -4.92 10.43
N ASP A 130 -13.80 -3.80 11.15
CA ASP A 130 -15.10 -3.21 11.40
C ASP A 130 -15.54 -2.66 10.04
N SER A 131 -15.67 -3.58 9.09
CA SER A 131 -16.73 -3.51 8.14
C SER A 131 -17.97 -3.46 9.02
N ASN A 132 -18.55 -2.27 9.15
CA ASN A 132 -19.97 -2.12 9.42
C ASN A 132 -20.74 -2.78 8.26
N ARG A 133 -20.62 -4.10 8.16
CA ARG A 133 -21.44 -4.98 7.36
C ARG A 133 -22.25 -5.75 8.36
N LEU A 134 -23.52 -5.39 8.43
CA LEU A 134 -24.57 -6.20 9.02
C LEU A 134 -24.32 -7.65 8.61
N LYS A 135 -23.96 -8.46 9.60
CA LYS A 135 -23.67 -9.89 9.47
C LYS A 135 -24.99 -10.64 9.37
N ASP A 136 -25.79 -10.27 8.38
CA ASP A 136 -27.07 -10.86 8.05
C ASP A 136 -27.33 -10.72 6.54
N HIS A 137 -26.42 -11.27 5.75
CA HIS A 137 -26.80 -11.79 4.44
C HIS A 137 -25.84 -12.91 4.09
N ASP A 138 -26.42 -14.11 4.11
CA ASP A 138 -25.86 -15.38 3.67
C ASP A 138 -25.13 -15.19 2.33
N VAL A 139 -23.79 -15.23 2.35
CA VAL A 139 -22.96 -15.19 1.13
C VAL A 139 -23.18 -16.51 0.44
N LYS A 140 -24.10 -16.53 -0.52
CA LYS A 140 -24.28 -17.68 -1.40
C LYS A 140 -23.01 -17.88 -2.22
N GLU A 141 -22.65 -19.14 -2.42
CA GLU A 141 -21.42 -19.65 -3.03
C GLU A 141 -21.26 -19.32 -4.54
N GLY A 142 -21.65 -18.12 -4.95
CA GLY A 142 -21.60 -17.62 -6.32
C GLY A 142 -21.44 -16.10 -6.45
N ASP A 143 -21.38 -15.35 -5.35
CA ASP A 143 -21.11 -13.91 -5.40
C ASP A 143 -19.65 -13.68 -5.86
N THR A 144 -19.50 -13.17 -7.09
CA THR A 144 -18.17 -12.85 -7.64
C THR A 144 -17.67 -11.52 -7.06
N PHE A 145 -18.60 -10.67 -6.61
CA PHE A 145 -18.31 -9.35 -6.05
C PHE A 145 -18.86 -9.19 -4.64
N ASP A 146 -18.05 -8.60 -3.75
CA ASP A 146 -18.43 -8.37 -2.34
C ASP A 146 -19.55 -7.33 -2.18
N ASP A 147 -19.83 -6.49 -3.18
CA ASP A 147 -20.90 -5.49 -3.17
C ASP A 147 -22.14 -6.03 -3.90
N PRO A 148 -23.30 -6.16 -3.22
CA PRO A 148 -24.54 -6.64 -3.81
C PRO A 148 -25.01 -5.85 -5.03
N LYS A 149 -24.63 -4.58 -5.17
CA LYS A 149 -25.00 -3.76 -6.35
C LYS A 149 -24.15 -4.10 -7.57
N LEU A 150 -22.85 -4.27 -7.37
CA LEU A 150 -21.91 -4.69 -8.42
C LEU A 150 -22.23 -6.11 -8.88
N ASP A 151 -22.50 -7.02 -7.94
CA ASP A 151 -22.82 -8.41 -8.25
C ASP A 151 -24.13 -8.54 -9.05
N LYS A 152 -25.18 -7.80 -8.67
CA LYS A 152 -26.42 -7.72 -9.45
C LYS A 152 -26.21 -7.20 -10.87
N LEU A 153 -25.35 -6.20 -11.03
CA LEU A 153 -25.03 -5.66 -12.36
C LEU A 153 -24.22 -6.66 -13.19
N TRP A 154 -23.24 -7.33 -12.59
CA TRP A 154 -22.45 -8.35 -13.26
C TRP A 154 -23.30 -9.55 -13.71
N ASN A 155 -24.17 -10.06 -12.84
CA ASN A 155 -25.08 -11.14 -13.18
C ASN A 155 -26.06 -10.72 -14.30
N LYS A 156 -26.52 -9.46 -14.30
CA LYS A 156 -27.30 -8.92 -15.41
C LYS A 156 -26.53 -8.90 -16.72
N ALA A 157 -25.26 -8.46 -16.72
CA ALA A 157 -24.43 -8.48 -17.91
C ALA A 157 -24.24 -9.91 -18.45
N LYS A 158 -23.94 -10.86 -17.57
CA LYS A 158 -23.74 -12.27 -17.92
C LYS A 158 -25.00 -12.93 -18.47
N THR A 159 -26.16 -12.63 -17.91
CA THR A 159 -27.45 -13.20 -18.36
C THR A 159 -28.03 -12.46 -19.57
N SER A 160 -27.62 -11.22 -19.86
CA SER A 160 -28.23 -10.47 -20.96
C SER A 160 -27.89 -11.00 -22.35
N GLY A 161 -26.83 -11.80 -22.49
CA GLY A 161 -26.39 -12.37 -23.77
C GLY A 161 -26.02 -11.33 -24.84
N LYS A 162 -25.80 -10.07 -24.42
CA LYS A 162 -25.49 -8.93 -25.32
C LYS A 162 -23.98 -8.72 -25.51
N PHE A 163 -23.16 -9.48 -24.80
CA PHE A 163 -21.72 -9.32 -24.75
C PHE A 163 -21.04 -10.52 -25.38
N SER A 164 -20.03 -10.26 -26.20
CA SER A 164 -19.04 -11.26 -26.58
C SER A 164 -18.21 -11.69 -25.36
N ASP A 165 -17.56 -12.85 -25.41
CA ASP A 165 -16.72 -13.35 -24.30
C ASP A 165 -15.54 -12.40 -23.99
N GLU A 166 -14.97 -11.77 -25.02
CA GLU A 166 -13.89 -10.77 -24.88
C GLU A 166 -14.37 -9.46 -24.21
N GLU A 167 -15.57 -9.02 -24.57
CA GLU A 167 -16.22 -7.84 -23.99
C GLU A 167 -16.61 -8.11 -22.53
N LEU A 168 -17.07 -9.32 -22.24
CA LEU A 168 -17.44 -9.75 -20.91
C LEU A 168 -16.20 -9.82 -19.99
N GLN A 169 -15.06 -10.33 -20.48
CA GLN A 169 -13.80 -10.28 -19.73
C GLN A 169 -13.31 -8.84 -19.49
N THR A 170 -13.49 -7.96 -20.47
CA THR A 170 -13.13 -6.54 -20.34
C THR A 170 -14.01 -5.85 -19.30
N LEU A 171 -15.32 -6.08 -19.38
CA LEU A 171 -16.28 -5.60 -18.40
C LEU A 171 -15.94 -6.14 -17.01
N GLN A 172 -15.60 -7.42 -16.88
CA GLN A 172 -15.18 -8.03 -15.61
C GLN A 172 -13.98 -7.31 -15.00
N ARG A 173 -12.97 -6.99 -15.82
CA ARG A 173 -11.80 -6.22 -15.39
C ARG A 173 -12.19 -4.81 -14.92
N GLU A 174 -13.11 -4.14 -15.61
CA GLU A 174 -13.61 -2.84 -15.17
C GLU A 174 -14.41 -2.91 -13.85
N PHE A 175 -15.25 -3.94 -13.66
CA PHE A 175 -15.95 -4.20 -12.41
C PHE A 175 -14.98 -4.48 -11.25
N GLN A 176 -13.94 -5.27 -11.49
CA GLN A 176 -12.89 -5.54 -10.51
C GLN A 176 -12.13 -4.28 -10.14
N HIS A 177 -11.74 -3.47 -11.12
CA HIS A 177 -11.09 -2.19 -10.89
C HIS A 177 -11.97 -1.21 -10.12
N HIS A 178 -13.29 -1.22 -10.38
CA HIS A 178 -14.23 -0.41 -9.63
C HIS A 178 -14.32 -0.85 -8.16
N LYS A 179 -14.35 -2.16 -7.90
CA LYS A 179 -14.26 -2.74 -6.54
C LYS A 179 -12.97 -2.30 -5.84
N ASP A 180 -11.83 -2.38 -6.53
CA ASP A 180 -10.54 -1.99 -5.97
C ASP A 180 -10.52 -0.50 -5.63
N LYS A 181 -11.05 0.36 -6.51
CA LYS A 181 -11.20 1.81 -6.25
C LYS A 181 -12.11 2.11 -5.05
N ILE A 182 -13.20 1.36 -4.86
CA ILE A 182 -14.06 1.51 -3.68
C ILE A 182 -13.27 1.15 -2.41
N ASN A 183 -12.51 0.06 -2.45
CA ASN A 183 -11.69 -0.35 -1.32
C ASN A 183 -10.60 0.68 -0.99
N GLU A 184 -9.88 1.18 -1.99
CA GLU A 184 -8.92 2.27 -1.82
C GLU A 184 -9.56 3.51 -1.22
N TYR A 185 -10.73 3.91 -1.72
CA TYR A 185 -11.48 5.03 -1.17
C TYR A 185 -11.82 4.83 0.31
N ASN A 186 -12.28 3.64 0.69
CA ASN A 186 -12.59 3.32 2.10
C ASN A 186 -11.34 3.41 2.98
N ILE A 187 -10.19 2.93 2.51
CA ILE A 187 -8.91 3.03 3.25
C ILE A 187 -8.50 4.49 3.43
N VAL A 188 -8.57 5.30 2.35
CA VAL A 188 -8.22 6.73 2.42
C VAL A 188 -9.20 7.47 3.33
N MET A 189 -10.50 7.19 3.24
CA MET A 189 -11.53 7.77 4.08
C MET A 189 -11.28 7.47 5.57
N ASP A 190 -11.01 6.21 5.91
CA ASP A 190 -10.68 5.79 7.28
C ASP A 190 -9.40 6.47 7.79
N THR A 191 -8.38 6.57 6.93
CA THR A 191 -7.14 7.28 7.26
C THR A 191 -7.39 8.75 7.56
N VAL A 192 -8.16 9.45 6.71
CA VAL A 192 -8.51 10.87 6.92
C VAL A 192 -9.35 11.05 8.18
N SER A 193 -10.32 10.16 8.42
CA SER A 193 -11.18 10.21 9.61
C SER A 193 -10.37 10.02 10.90
N ARG A 194 -9.45 9.05 10.93
CA ARG A 194 -8.53 8.86 12.07
C ARG A 194 -7.61 10.06 12.27
N THR A 195 -7.09 10.67 11.20
CA THR A 195 -6.30 11.89 11.35
C THR A 195 -7.13 13.02 11.95
N GLU A 196 -8.38 13.20 11.51
CA GLU A 196 -9.30 14.21 12.04
C GLU A 196 -9.60 13.97 13.54
N GLU A 197 -9.83 12.73 13.95
CA GLU A 197 -10.01 12.35 15.36
C GLU A 197 -8.76 12.60 16.21
N ILE A 198 -7.56 12.34 15.68
CA ILE A 198 -6.29 12.67 16.34
C ILE A 198 -6.16 14.20 16.50
N HIS A 199 -6.55 14.97 15.49
CA HIS A 199 -6.50 16.44 15.52
C HIS A 199 -7.50 17.06 16.51
N LYS A 200 -8.66 16.43 16.75
CA LYS A 200 -9.63 16.88 17.78
C LYS A 200 -9.09 16.75 19.21
N ASN A 201 -8.08 15.91 19.44
CA ASN A 201 -7.51 15.67 20.76
C ASN A 201 -6.23 16.48 21.06
N VAL A 202 -5.78 17.36 20.15
CA VAL A 202 -4.56 18.18 20.34
C VAL A 202 -4.93 19.65 20.57
N ILE A 203 -4.76 20.14 21.80
CA ILE A 203 -4.94 21.55 22.18
C ILE A 203 -3.61 22.28 21.97
N SER A 204 -3.18 22.50 20.72
CA SER A 204 -1.99 23.31 20.43
C SER A 204 -2.36 24.45 19.47
N PRO A 205 -2.38 25.73 19.94
CA PRO A 205 -2.99 26.84 19.18
C PRO A 205 -2.26 27.30 17.92
N LEU A 206 -1.01 26.87 17.69
CA LEU A 206 -0.14 27.47 16.65
C LEU A 206 0.05 26.62 15.38
N GLU A 207 -0.36 25.33 15.38
CA GLU A 207 -0.23 24.41 14.23
C GLU A 207 -1.55 24.18 13.46
N GLY A 208 -2.66 24.77 13.92
CA GLY A 208 -4.01 24.52 13.39
C GLY A 208 -4.17 24.90 11.92
N ASP A 209 -3.75 26.11 11.54
CA ASP A 209 -4.07 26.71 10.23
C ASP A 209 -3.42 25.97 9.03
N MET A 210 -2.15 25.57 9.17
CA MET A 210 -1.46 24.79 8.13
C MET A 210 -1.99 23.35 8.01
N LYS A 211 -2.36 22.72 9.14
CA LYS A 211 -2.88 21.34 9.15
C LYS A 211 -4.35 21.28 8.72
N GLU A 212 -5.12 22.33 9.00
CA GLU A 212 -6.50 22.51 8.53
C GLU A 212 -6.57 22.61 7.00
N HIS A 213 -5.68 23.39 6.37
CA HIS A 213 -5.59 23.43 4.91
C HIS A 213 -5.25 22.06 4.28
N VAL A 214 -4.36 21.29 4.91
CA VAL A 214 -4.03 19.92 4.45
C VAL A 214 -5.23 18.99 4.62
N LEU A 215 -5.95 19.05 5.74
CA LEU A 215 -7.19 18.30 5.95
C LEU A 215 -8.27 18.67 4.92
N HIS A 216 -8.48 19.95 4.66
CA HIS A 216 -9.41 20.42 3.62
C HIS A 216 -9.03 19.90 2.24
N GLN A 217 -7.74 19.90 1.89
CA GLN A 217 -7.27 19.31 0.64
C GLN A 217 -7.55 17.81 0.58
N LYS A 218 -7.36 17.07 1.68
CA LYS A 218 -7.70 15.63 1.77
C LYS A 218 -9.20 15.38 1.65
N HIS A 219 -10.05 16.21 2.26
CA HIS A 219 -11.50 16.12 2.08
C HIS A 219 -11.93 16.47 0.66
N SER A 220 -11.27 17.44 0.00
CA SER A 220 -11.52 17.76 -1.41
C SER A 220 -11.15 16.59 -2.32
N ASP A 221 -10.00 15.95 -2.08
CA ASP A 221 -9.58 14.74 -2.80
C ASP A 221 -10.57 13.59 -2.59
N LEU A 222 -11.03 13.35 -1.34
CA LEU A 222 -12.06 12.36 -1.04
C LEU A 222 -13.38 12.65 -1.78
N LYS A 223 -13.83 13.90 -1.81
CA LYS A 223 -15.04 14.28 -2.58
C LYS A 223 -14.84 14.05 -4.08
N GLN A 224 -13.65 14.32 -4.61
CA GLN A 224 -13.34 14.05 -6.01
C GLN A 224 -13.32 12.55 -6.30
N ARG A 225 -12.68 11.74 -5.47
CA ARG A 225 -12.68 10.27 -5.57
C ARG A 225 -14.09 9.70 -5.50
N MET A 226 -14.95 10.20 -4.61
CA MET A 226 -16.36 9.82 -4.52
C MET A 226 -17.12 10.14 -5.80
N ARG A 227 -16.92 11.33 -6.39
CA ARG A 227 -17.52 11.69 -7.69
C ARG A 227 -17.06 10.76 -8.81
N ASN A 228 -15.76 10.48 -8.88
CA ASN A 228 -15.19 9.58 -9.88
C ASN A 228 -15.70 8.13 -9.73
N LEU A 229 -15.87 7.67 -8.49
CA LEU A 229 -16.51 6.38 -8.20
C LEU A 229 -17.95 6.37 -8.71
N ASN A 230 -18.77 7.34 -8.32
CA ASN A 230 -20.17 7.39 -8.78
C ASN A 230 -20.28 7.46 -10.31
N GLN A 231 -19.43 8.23 -10.98
CA GLN A 231 -19.37 8.27 -12.45
C GLN A 231 -18.96 6.93 -13.05
N GLY A 232 -17.95 6.27 -12.47
CA GLY A 232 -17.52 4.93 -12.90
C GLY A 232 -18.63 3.89 -12.76
N PHE A 233 -19.39 3.95 -11.66
CA PHE A 233 -20.52 3.05 -11.43
C PHE A 233 -21.66 3.31 -12.41
N GLU A 234 -22.03 4.57 -12.67
CA GLU A 234 -23.05 4.90 -13.66
C GLU A 234 -22.63 4.50 -15.08
N ARG A 235 -21.33 4.61 -15.42
CA ARG A 235 -20.78 4.08 -16.69
C ARG A 235 -20.96 2.57 -16.77
N LEU A 236 -20.55 1.82 -15.74
CA LEU A 236 -20.72 0.36 -15.69
C LEU A 236 -22.19 -0.05 -15.80
N ARG A 237 -23.07 0.70 -15.12
CA ARG A 237 -24.52 0.49 -15.19
C ARG A 237 -25.04 0.72 -16.60
N LYS A 238 -24.63 1.81 -17.26
CA LYS A 238 -25.03 2.13 -18.63
C LYS A 238 -24.59 1.04 -19.60
N ILE A 239 -23.30 0.66 -19.57
CA ILE A 239 -22.75 -0.42 -20.41
C ILE A 239 -23.49 -1.73 -20.15
N THR A 240 -23.77 -2.07 -18.90
CA THR A 240 -24.51 -3.30 -18.55
C THR A 240 -25.94 -3.34 -19.14
N HIS A 241 -26.64 -2.19 -19.19
CA HIS A 241 -28.03 -2.15 -19.66
C HIS A 241 -28.11 -2.02 -21.19
N GLU A 242 -27.28 -1.16 -21.77
CA GLU A 242 -27.27 -0.82 -23.19
C GLU A 242 -26.43 -1.80 -24.02
N GLY A 243 -25.49 -2.52 -23.40
CA GLY A 243 -24.43 -3.25 -24.09
C GLY A 243 -23.26 -2.32 -24.43
N TYR A 244 -22.17 -2.88 -24.96
CA TYR A 244 -21.27 -2.06 -25.76
C TYR A 244 -22.05 -1.72 -27.04
N SER A 245 -22.40 -0.44 -27.22
CA SER A 245 -23.04 -0.01 -28.46
C SER A 245 -22.12 -0.40 -29.62
N ALA A 246 -22.66 -0.89 -30.74
CA ALA A 246 -21.85 -1.10 -31.95
C ALA A 246 -21.14 0.20 -32.41
N ASP A 247 -21.68 1.36 -32.01
CA ASP A 247 -21.09 2.69 -32.17
C ASP A 247 -20.09 3.11 -31.06
N SER A 248 -20.02 2.36 -29.95
CA SER A 248 -19.13 2.57 -28.80
C SER A 248 -17.83 1.76 -28.97
N GLU A 249 -17.30 1.77 -30.18
CA GLU A 249 -16.08 1.04 -30.55
C GLU A 249 -14.83 1.65 -29.91
N PHE A 250 -14.93 2.92 -29.49
CA PHE A 250 -13.89 3.68 -28.80
C PHE A 250 -14.29 3.97 -27.35
N LYS A 251 -13.33 3.87 -26.43
CA LYS A 251 -13.46 4.17 -24.99
C LYS A 251 -12.99 5.59 -24.65
N GLU A 252 -12.01 6.10 -25.38
CA GLU A 252 -11.44 7.43 -25.13
C GLU A 252 -12.38 8.55 -25.63
N PRO A 253 -12.86 9.47 -24.76
CA PRO A 253 -13.84 10.50 -25.12
C PRO A 253 -13.43 11.35 -26.33
N ARG A 254 -12.14 11.66 -26.45
CA ARG A 254 -11.59 12.45 -27.56
C ARG A 254 -11.67 11.71 -28.89
N VAL A 255 -11.51 10.39 -28.88
CA VAL A 255 -11.57 9.53 -30.07
C VAL A 255 -13.02 9.35 -30.50
N ILE A 256 -13.93 9.21 -29.53
CA ILE A 256 -15.38 9.20 -29.77
C ILE A 256 -15.82 10.51 -30.45
N GLU A 257 -15.38 11.67 -29.95
CA GLU A 257 -15.71 12.97 -30.57
C GLU A 257 -15.23 13.07 -32.02
N LEU A 258 -14.02 12.57 -32.32
CA LEU A 258 -13.50 12.54 -33.70
C LEU A 258 -14.30 11.58 -34.59
N TRP A 259 -14.68 10.42 -34.07
CA TRP A 259 -15.49 9.46 -34.80
C TRP A 259 -16.89 10.01 -35.10
N GLU A 260 -17.52 10.66 -34.13
CA GLU A 260 -18.80 11.35 -34.33
C GLU A 260 -18.69 12.51 -35.33
N MET A 261 -17.58 13.25 -35.31
CA MET A 261 -17.30 14.29 -36.30
C MET A 261 -17.12 13.69 -37.70
N ALA A 262 -16.44 12.55 -37.81
CA ALA A 262 -16.24 11.84 -39.05
C ALA A 262 -17.55 11.28 -39.63
N LYS A 263 -18.41 10.68 -38.80
CA LYS A 263 -19.74 10.21 -39.20
C LYS A 263 -20.66 11.34 -39.68
N ARG A 264 -20.46 12.57 -39.19
CA ARG A 264 -21.18 13.77 -39.64
C ARG A 264 -20.56 14.42 -40.88
N SER A 265 -19.30 14.12 -41.18
CA SER A 265 -18.67 14.55 -42.42
C SER A 265 -19.08 13.62 -43.55
N ASN A 266 -19.19 14.16 -44.77
CA ASN A 266 -19.67 13.44 -45.95
C ASN A 266 -18.55 12.54 -46.56
N LEU A 267 -17.94 11.69 -45.72
CA LEU A 267 -16.89 10.75 -46.12
C LEU A 267 -17.48 9.53 -46.81
N SER A 268 -16.73 8.93 -47.72
CA SER A 268 -17.09 7.63 -48.30
C SER A 268 -16.94 6.50 -47.27
N GLU A 269 -17.63 5.38 -47.49
CA GLU A 269 -17.60 4.21 -46.59
C GLU A 269 -16.18 3.65 -46.44
N ASP A 270 -15.41 3.57 -47.54
CA ASP A 270 -14.01 3.13 -47.53
C ASP A 270 -13.09 4.06 -46.72
N GLU A 271 -13.30 5.38 -46.82
CA GLU A 271 -12.53 6.36 -46.04
C GLU A 271 -12.91 6.34 -44.56
N LEU A 272 -14.18 6.12 -44.27
CA LEU A 272 -14.70 5.98 -42.92
C LEU A 272 -14.08 4.74 -42.24
N ASP A 273 -13.99 3.61 -42.94
CA ASP A 273 -13.34 2.40 -42.45
C ASP A 273 -11.82 2.57 -42.26
N SER A 274 -11.14 3.25 -43.18
CA SER A 274 -9.72 3.57 -43.00
C SER A 274 -9.48 4.49 -41.79
N LEU A 275 -10.35 5.48 -41.58
CA LEU A 275 -10.27 6.38 -40.43
C LEU A 275 -10.58 5.63 -39.12
N LYS A 276 -11.52 4.69 -39.16
CA LYS A 276 -11.87 3.84 -38.01
C LYS A 276 -10.68 3.03 -37.52
N GLU A 277 -9.94 2.38 -38.42
CA GLU A 277 -8.71 1.66 -38.07
C GLU A 277 -7.63 2.61 -37.49
N GLU A 278 -7.47 3.80 -38.10
CA GLU A 278 -6.52 4.81 -37.64
C GLU A 278 -6.86 5.34 -36.23
N LEU A 279 -8.15 5.55 -35.94
CA LEU A 279 -8.65 5.93 -34.62
C LEU A 279 -8.42 4.82 -33.58
N GLY A 280 -8.58 3.55 -33.96
CA GLY A 280 -8.30 2.41 -33.07
C GLY A 280 -6.81 2.30 -32.71
N HIS A 281 -5.93 2.53 -33.68
CA HIS A 281 -4.49 2.64 -33.42
C HIS A 281 -4.13 3.84 -32.56
N PHE A 282 -4.81 4.97 -32.74
CA PHE A 282 -4.62 6.15 -31.91
C PHE A 282 -5.07 5.89 -30.47
N GLU A 283 -6.22 5.25 -30.27
CA GLU A 283 -6.69 4.85 -28.93
C GLU A 283 -5.71 3.91 -28.23
N THR A 284 -5.17 2.91 -28.91
CA THR A 284 -4.14 2.02 -28.34
C THR A 284 -2.90 2.81 -27.91
N LYS A 285 -2.53 3.86 -28.65
CA LYS A 285 -1.44 4.77 -28.25
C LYS A 285 -1.81 5.62 -27.03
N VAL A 286 -3.08 6.04 -26.93
CA VAL A 286 -3.61 6.76 -25.76
C VAL A 286 -3.52 5.91 -24.51
N GLU A 287 -4.01 4.67 -24.56
CA GLU A 287 -3.96 3.74 -23.43
C GLU A 287 -2.51 3.49 -22.98
N LYS A 288 -1.57 3.31 -23.92
CA LYS A 288 -0.14 3.15 -23.60
C LYS A 288 0.44 4.38 -22.91
N HIS A 289 0.13 5.58 -23.39
CA HIS A 289 0.60 6.82 -22.76
C HIS A 289 0.05 7.00 -21.35
N GLN A 290 -1.24 6.72 -21.15
CA GLN A 290 -1.85 6.75 -19.83
C GLN A 290 -1.13 5.78 -18.88
N HIS A 291 -0.83 4.56 -19.34
CA HIS A 291 -0.05 3.60 -18.55
C HIS A 291 1.34 4.14 -18.18
N TYR A 292 2.05 4.78 -19.11
CA TYR A 292 3.35 5.42 -18.81
C TYR A 292 3.23 6.58 -17.80
N GLN A 293 2.16 7.36 -17.88
CA GLN A 293 1.88 8.42 -16.90
C GLN A 293 1.60 7.85 -15.51
N GLU A 294 0.84 6.77 -15.40
CA GLU A 294 0.59 6.08 -14.14
C GLU A 294 1.89 5.51 -13.56
N GLN A 295 2.73 4.87 -14.39
CA GLN A 295 4.06 4.40 -13.96
C GLN A 295 4.97 5.54 -13.52
N LEU A 296 4.90 6.69 -14.18
CA LEU A 296 5.66 7.88 -13.81
C LEU A 296 5.22 8.41 -12.44
N GLU A 297 3.92 8.48 -12.19
CA GLU A 297 3.37 8.93 -10.91
C GLU A 297 3.77 7.99 -9.76
N LEU A 298 3.68 6.66 -9.99
CA LEU A 298 4.16 5.67 -9.02
C LEU A 298 5.67 5.81 -8.76
N SER A 299 6.46 6.04 -9.81
CA SER A 299 7.91 6.28 -9.68
C SER A 299 8.19 7.56 -8.88
N HIS A 300 7.41 8.62 -9.11
CA HIS A 300 7.50 9.90 -8.37
C HIS A 300 7.21 9.71 -6.89
N GLN A 301 6.15 8.97 -6.56
CA GLN A 301 5.80 8.66 -5.17
C GLN A 301 6.89 7.84 -4.48
N LYS A 302 7.47 6.86 -5.18
CA LYS A 302 8.63 6.09 -4.68
C LYS A 302 9.86 6.98 -4.48
N LEU A 303 10.13 7.90 -5.40
CA LEU A 303 11.25 8.84 -5.26
C LEU A 303 11.09 9.70 -4.02
N LYS A 304 9.91 10.32 -3.81
CA LYS A 304 9.62 11.11 -2.60
C LYS A 304 9.80 10.31 -1.31
N HIS A 305 9.37 9.06 -1.30
CA HIS A 305 9.53 8.19 -0.13
C HIS A 305 10.99 7.83 0.14
N VAL A 306 11.78 7.59 -0.91
CA VAL A 306 13.22 7.28 -0.80
C VAL A 306 14.04 8.53 -0.43
N GLU A 307 13.63 9.71 -0.92
CA GLU A 307 14.20 11.00 -0.50
C GLU A 307 13.98 11.24 1.00
N ALA A 308 12.82 10.87 1.55
CA ALA A 308 12.55 10.96 2.99
C ALA A 308 13.40 9.98 3.85
N LEU A 309 13.90 8.89 3.26
CA LEU A 309 14.74 7.90 3.94
C LEU A 309 16.24 8.29 3.97
N GLY A 310 16.67 9.23 3.13
CA GLY A 310 18.01 9.83 3.15
C GLY A 310 19.14 9.02 2.51
N ASP A 311 18.83 7.95 1.76
CA ASP A 311 19.82 7.10 1.10
C ASP A 311 20.21 7.64 -0.29
N LYS A 312 21.40 8.24 -0.41
CA LYS A 312 21.85 8.96 -1.61
C LYS A 312 21.95 8.09 -2.88
N ASP A 313 22.38 6.84 -2.76
CA ASP A 313 22.56 5.96 -3.92
C ASP A 313 21.21 5.46 -4.46
N HIS A 314 20.27 5.18 -3.56
CA HIS A 314 18.90 4.80 -3.92
C HIS A 314 18.11 5.97 -4.50
N ILE A 315 18.31 7.19 -3.99
CA ILE A 315 17.73 8.42 -4.57
C ILE A 315 18.21 8.61 -6.00
N MET A 316 19.52 8.51 -6.26
CA MET A 316 20.08 8.74 -7.59
C MET A 316 19.54 7.76 -8.64
N ARG A 317 19.50 6.46 -8.32
CA ARG A 317 18.96 5.43 -9.24
C ARG A 317 17.47 5.61 -9.52
N ASN A 318 16.67 5.95 -8.50
CA ASN A 318 15.23 6.20 -8.71
C ASN A 318 14.98 7.50 -9.48
N LYS A 319 15.80 8.53 -9.27
CA LYS A 319 15.71 9.79 -10.00
C LYS A 319 16.00 9.61 -11.48
N GLU A 320 17.01 8.80 -11.83
CA GLU A 320 17.32 8.46 -13.22
C GLU A 320 16.17 7.68 -13.90
N LYS A 321 15.60 6.69 -13.21
CA LYS A 321 14.41 5.95 -13.67
C LYS A 321 13.19 6.86 -13.84
N TYR A 322 12.98 7.79 -12.90
CA TYR A 322 11.92 8.78 -13.00
C TYR A 322 12.12 9.70 -14.22
N ASN A 323 13.34 10.23 -14.42
CA ASN A 323 13.64 11.12 -15.53
C ASN A 323 13.44 10.43 -16.90
N THR A 324 13.91 9.19 -17.05
CA THR A 324 13.74 8.43 -18.29
C THR A 324 12.27 8.12 -18.58
N LEU A 325 11.48 7.77 -17.57
CA LEU A 325 10.02 7.60 -17.71
C LEU A 325 9.33 8.94 -18.03
N ALA A 326 9.77 10.03 -17.41
CA ALA A 326 9.20 11.36 -17.63
C ALA A 326 9.42 11.84 -19.06
N GLU A 327 10.62 11.60 -19.60
CA GLU A 327 10.96 11.94 -20.98
C GLU A 327 10.14 11.12 -21.98
N LYS A 328 10.05 9.80 -21.79
CA LYS A 328 9.21 8.92 -22.62
C LYS A 328 7.73 9.33 -22.58
N ALA A 329 7.19 9.64 -21.41
CA ALA A 329 5.81 10.09 -21.26
C ALA A 329 5.59 11.42 -22.01
N ARG A 330 6.49 12.39 -21.89
CA ARG A 330 6.40 13.67 -22.63
C ARG A 330 6.49 13.47 -24.14
N GLU A 331 7.45 12.67 -24.61
CA GLU A 331 7.64 12.42 -26.03
C GLU A 331 6.40 11.76 -26.65
N MET A 332 5.85 10.76 -25.95
CA MET A 332 4.63 10.08 -26.37
C MET A 332 3.42 11.03 -26.36
N GLY A 333 3.28 11.87 -25.33
CA GLY A 333 2.25 12.90 -25.28
C GLY A 333 2.35 13.90 -26.44
N TYR A 334 3.57 14.29 -26.83
CA TYR A 334 3.79 15.16 -28.00
C TYR A 334 3.37 14.46 -29.31
N LYS A 335 3.79 13.20 -29.52
CA LYS A 335 3.39 12.40 -30.69
C LYS A 335 1.88 12.25 -30.77
N MET A 336 1.22 11.99 -29.64
CA MET A 336 -0.24 11.87 -29.61
C MET A 336 -0.94 13.19 -29.94
N LYS A 337 -0.46 14.32 -29.40
CA LYS A 337 -1.02 15.63 -29.73
C LYS A 337 -0.92 15.93 -31.24
N LYS A 338 0.21 15.57 -31.85
CA LYS A 338 0.40 15.69 -33.29
C LYS A 338 -0.57 14.78 -34.07
N HIS A 339 -0.66 13.50 -33.71
CA HIS A 339 -1.60 12.56 -34.31
C HIS A 339 -3.05 13.03 -34.19
N LEU A 340 -3.46 13.56 -33.02
CA LEU A 340 -4.79 14.11 -32.81
C LEU A 340 -5.06 15.29 -33.75
N GLN A 341 -4.09 16.18 -33.91
CA GLN A 341 -4.19 17.32 -34.80
C GLN A 341 -4.26 16.89 -36.27
N ASP A 342 -3.46 15.91 -36.67
CA ASP A 342 -3.46 15.35 -38.02
C ASP A 342 -4.81 14.68 -38.35
N LEU A 343 -5.37 13.89 -37.43
CA LEU A 343 -6.71 13.28 -37.53
C LEU A 343 -7.81 14.35 -37.65
N THR A 344 -7.75 15.38 -36.80
CA THR A 344 -8.72 16.50 -36.83
C THR A 344 -8.67 17.23 -38.16
N ASN A 345 -7.46 17.49 -38.67
CA ASN A 345 -7.27 18.15 -39.96
C ASN A 345 -7.75 17.28 -41.14
N LYS A 346 -7.52 15.96 -41.08
CA LYS A 346 -7.95 15.01 -42.11
C LYS A 346 -9.47 14.96 -42.21
N ILE A 347 -10.17 14.84 -41.07
CA ILE A 347 -11.64 14.86 -40.99
C ILE A 347 -12.19 16.20 -41.52
N SER A 348 -11.58 17.32 -41.12
CA SER A 348 -12.03 18.65 -41.53
C SER A 348 -11.82 18.93 -43.03
N ARG A 349 -10.69 18.50 -43.61
CA ARG A 349 -10.37 18.74 -45.02
C ARG A 349 -11.15 17.84 -45.96
N ASN A 350 -11.24 16.55 -45.66
CA ASN A 350 -11.97 15.63 -46.51
C ASN A 350 -13.48 15.90 -46.45
N GLY A 351 -14.01 16.31 -45.29
CA GLY A 351 -15.39 16.77 -45.16
C GLY A 351 -15.71 18.07 -45.95
N LEU A 352 -14.71 18.89 -46.27
CA LEU A 352 -14.86 20.08 -47.10
C LEU A 352 -14.76 19.77 -48.60
N GLN A 353 -13.84 18.88 -49.01
CA GLN A 353 -13.64 18.52 -50.42
C GLN A 353 -14.85 17.81 -51.05
N HIS A 354 -15.63 17.07 -50.26
CA HIS A 354 -16.86 16.43 -50.72
C HIS A 354 -18.11 17.33 -50.66
N ASN A 355 -18.00 18.54 -50.10
CA ASN A 355 -19.08 19.54 -50.03
C ASN A 355 -18.98 20.62 -51.13
N GLU A 356 -17.93 20.61 -51.97
CA GLU A 356 -17.75 21.55 -53.09
C GLU A 356 -18.29 21.03 -54.45
N LEU A 357 -19.22 20.08 -54.43
CA LEU A 357 -20.03 19.65 -55.58
C LEU A 357 -21.51 19.73 -55.21
#